data_AF-A0A1F3DKI0-F1
#
_entry.id   AF-A0A1F3DKI0-F1
#
_cell.length_a   1.000
_cell.length_b   1.000
_cell.length_c   1.000
_cell.angle_alpha   90.00
_cell.angle_beta   90.00
_cell.angle_gamma   90.00
#
_symmetry.space_group_name_H-M   'P 1'
#
loop_
_entity.id
_entity.type
_entity.pdbx_description
1 polymer ?
#
loop_
_entity_poly.entity_id
_entity_poly.type
_entity_poly.pdbx_seq_one_letter_code
_entity_poly.pdbx_strand_id
1 'polypeptide(L)'
;MGSRFALASESNPIYDMTDKRSTFRVHSWLRDPRNPILTPGGGWFDVGCCMNPFALRVNDDYYLYYAGADKNGGRRICLAITPVSDVTKWTRLGPLFERGKKGSFDENWCVLPCVHKINGKWHLYFSGQSADQGVGLQAFRGIGLAVSDDLKTWSRYSEDPILLGDGFPEWPDNKGIAGGGRILEIPKKNGKILYRMHYTLANGVPDKTLQINQAKQSVIAHSYDGLTWFDKRVVMRPRAEAEYENAATIALNVWKTEKRWRAIYAGIGTQFGAYSICEAVSDDGLVWDRGKPGENLALPPVGDGWESKMTEYPNVLEENGKLRLFYCGNGYGATGIGTATAEILD
;
A
#
# COMPACT_ATOMS: atom_id res chain seq x y z
N MET A 1 -17.01 -62.75 52.03
CA MET A 1 -17.20 -61.35 51.56
C MET A 1 -15.85 -60.67 51.50
N GLY A 2 -15.50 -60.03 50.38
CA GLY A 2 -14.35 -59.12 50.30
C GLY A 2 -13.30 -59.48 49.25
N SER A 3 -13.68 -59.53 47.97
CA SER A 3 -12.73 -59.48 46.85
C SER A 3 -12.13 -58.07 46.74
N ARG A 4 -10.80 -57.95 46.88
CA ARG A 4 -10.05 -56.72 46.63
C ARG A 4 -9.88 -56.53 45.12
N PHE A 5 -10.52 -55.51 44.56
CA PHE A 5 -10.18 -55.00 43.23
C PHE A 5 -9.03 -53.99 43.37
N ALA A 6 -7.95 -54.24 42.64
CA ALA A 6 -6.89 -53.28 42.41
C ALA A 6 -7.38 -52.26 41.36
N LEU A 7 -7.37 -50.97 41.69
CA LEU A 7 -7.53 -49.90 40.71
C LEU A 7 -6.12 -49.45 40.30
N ALA A 8 -5.75 -49.82 39.07
CA ALA A 8 -4.58 -49.28 38.40
C ALA A 8 -4.81 -47.79 38.10
N SER A 9 -3.75 -47.01 38.24
CA SER A 9 -3.67 -45.58 37.93
C SER A 9 -3.86 -45.33 36.43
N GLU A 10 -4.96 -44.69 36.06
CA GLU A 10 -5.07 -44.04 34.74
C GLU A 10 -4.78 -42.54 34.93
N SER A 11 -3.54 -42.17 34.64
CA SER A 11 -3.18 -40.78 34.38
C SER A 11 -3.87 -40.35 33.09
N ASN A 12 -4.90 -39.52 33.19
CA ASN A 12 -5.45 -38.81 32.05
C ASN A 12 -4.32 -38.08 31.32
N PRO A 13 -4.12 -38.26 29.99
CA PRO A 13 -3.25 -37.37 29.26
C PRO A 13 -3.91 -35.99 29.29
N ILE A 14 -3.30 -35.07 30.03
CA ILE A 14 -3.50 -33.65 29.81
C ILE A 14 -3.10 -33.44 28.36
N TYR A 15 -4.09 -33.26 27.48
CA TYR A 15 -3.85 -32.68 26.17
C TYR A 15 -3.32 -31.27 26.44
N ASP A 16 -2.00 -31.17 26.48
CA ASP A 16 -1.31 -29.91 26.41
C ASP A 16 -1.63 -29.31 25.04
N MET A 17 -2.65 -28.45 25.00
CA MET A 17 -2.93 -27.57 23.89
C MET A 17 -1.94 -26.40 23.90
N THR A 18 -0.63 -26.71 23.97
CA THR A 18 0.43 -25.73 23.74
C THR A 18 0.34 -25.25 22.30
N ASP A 19 -0.33 -24.11 22.19
CA ASP A 19 -0.04 -23.03 21.27
C ASP A 19 0.17 -23.44 19.79
N LYS A 20 -0.89 -23.96 19.17
CA LYS A 20 -1.05 -23.88 17.70
C LYS A 20 -1.49 -22.49 17.26
N ARG A 21 -0.98 -21.40 17.85
CA ARG A 21 -0.95 -20.15 17.10
C ARG A 21 -0.04 -20.42 15.91
N SER A 22 -0.62 -20.49 14.71
CA SER A 22 0.17 -20.32 13.49
C SER A 22 1.00 -19.06 13.74
N THR A 23 2.30 -19.22 13.94
CA THR A 23 3.13 -18.16 14.50
C THR A 23 3.07 -16.98 13.55
N PHE A 24 2.47 -15.88 14.03
CA PHE A 24 2.54 -14.62 13.32
C PHE A 24 4.02 -14.36 13.03
N ARG A 25 4.39 -14.28 11.75
CA ARG A 25 5.76 -14.02 11.31
C ARG A 25 5.75 -13.12 10.10
N VAL A 26 6.67 -12.16 10.14
CA VAL A 26 6.97 -11.26 9.02
C VAL A 26 8.02 -11.87 8.11
N HIS A 27 8.10 -11.38 6.89
CA HIS A 27 9.12 -11.79 5.95
C HIS A 27 10.49 -11.26 6.35
N SER A 28 11.54 -12.06 6.12
CA SER A 28 12.92 -11.61 6.22
C SER A 28 13.31 -10.89 4.92
N TRP A 29 12.94 -9.62 4.81
CA TRP A 29 13.24 -8.80 3.64
C TRP A 29 14.74 -8.52 3.49
N LEU A 30 15.31 -9.00 2.39
CA LEU A 30 16.68 -8.69 1.97
C LEU A 30 16.67 -7.47 1.05
N ARG A 31 17.21 -6.35 1.54
CA ARG A 31 17.41 -5.13 0.74
C ARG A 31 18.42 -5.38 -0.38
N ASP A 32 18.16 -4.84 -1.56
CA ASP A 32 19.16 -4.84 -2.62
C ASP A 32 20.32 -3.90 -2.24
N PRO A 33 21.58 -4.36 -2.24
CA PRO A 33 22.72 -3.53 -1.87
C PRO A 33 22.97 -2.36 -2.83
N ARG A 34 22.33 -2.36 -4.00
CA ARG A 34 22.41 -1.28 -5.01
C ARG A 34 21.34 -0.22 -4.83
N ASN A 35 20.51 -0.31 -3.78
CA ASN A 35 19.51 0.71 -3.47
C ASN A 35 20.16 2.09 -3.22
N PRO A 36 19.47 3.20 -3.58
CA PRO A 36 18.19 3.24 -4.31
C PRO A 36 18.36 2.90 -5.79
N ILE A 37 17.41 2.15 -6.36
CA ILE A 37 17.45 1.71 -7.76
C ILE A 37 16.90 2.76 -8.73
N LEU A 38 16.12 3.73 -8.25
CA LEU A 38 15.64 4.87 -9.04
C LEU A 38 15.71 6.14 -8.20
N THR A 39 16.68 7.00 -8.48
CA THR A 39 16.85 8.31 -7.84
C THR A 39 16.09 9.43 -8.58
N PRO A 40 15.73 10.53 -7.91
CA PRO A 40 15.23 11.74 -8.58
C PRO A 40 16.24 12.31 -9.60
N GLY A 41 15.75 13.10 -10.55
CA GLY A 41 16.60 13.89 -11.45
C GLY A 41 16.89 13.28 -12.83
N GLY A 42 16.13 12.28 -13.27
CA GLY A 42 16.28 11.72 -14.62
C GLY A 42 15.48 12.45 -15.69
N GLY A 43 14.62 13.39 -15.31
CA GLY A 43 13.95 14.34 -16.21
C GLY A 43 13.38 15.53 -15.45
N TRP A 44 12.89 16.54 -16.17
CA TRP A 44 12.32 17.76 -15.56
C TRP A 44 11.12 17.47 -14.64
N PHE A 45 10.45 16.34 -14.85
CA PHE A 45 9.23 15.91 -14.19
C PHE A 45 9.46 15.13 -12.89
N ASP A 46 10.69 14.71 -12.58
CA ASP A 46 11.02 13.93 -11.38
C ASP A 46 12.29 14.42 -10.65
N VAL A 47 12.67 15.68 -10.84
CA VAL A 47 13.83 16.29 -10.16
C VAL A 47 13.67 16.42 -8.65
N GLY A 48 12.43 16.52 -8.14
CA GLY A 48 12.16 16.71 -6.71
C GLY A 48 11.99 15.40 -5.94
N CYS A 49 11.36 14.39 -6.54
CA CYS A 49 11.18 13.07 -5.95
C CYS A 49 10.79 12.03 -7.02
N CYS A 50 11.05 10.76 -6.70
CA CYS A 50 10.41 9.59 -7.31
C CYS A 50 9.68 8.85 -6.19
N MET A 51 8.34 8.85 -6.19
CA MET A 51 7.55 8.38 -5.06
C MET A 51 6.39 7.47 -5.46
N ASN A 52 5.81 6.77 -4.47
CA ASN A 52 4.67 5.87 -4.64
C ASN A 52 4.87 4.82 -5.75
N PRO A 53 5.86 3.92 -5.62
CA PRO A 53 6.09 2.91 -6.63
C PRO A 53 4.87 2.00 -6.76
N PHE A 54 4.47 1.75 -8.01
CA PHE A 54 3.57 0.67 -8.37
C PHE A 54 4.20 -0.06 -9.55
N ALA A 55 4.82 -1.20 -9.28
CA ALA A 55 5.45 -2.01 -10.29
C ALA A 55 4.45 -3.02 -10.87
N LEU A 56 4.63 -3.37 -12.13
CA LEU A 56 4.03 -4.52 -12.78
C LEU A 56 5.14 -5.29 -13.49
N ARG A 57 5.07 -6.62 -13.47
CA ARG A 57 5.88 -7.46 -14.34
C ARG A 57 5.17 -7.60 -15.69
N VAL A 58 5.85 -7.25 -16.77
CA VAL A 58 5.36 -7.36 -18.14
C VAL A 58 6.43 -8.10 -18.94
N ASN A 59 6.21 -9.40 -19.15
CA ASN A 59 7.21 -10.30 -19.74
C ASN A 59 8.53 -10.27 -18.94
N ASP A 60 9.62 -9.86 -19.59
CA ASP A 60 10.97 -9.76 -19.04
C ASP A 60 11.33 -8.36 -18.51
N ASP A 61 10.35 -7.46 -18.42
CA ASP A 61 10.53 -6.11 -17.91
C ASP A 61 9.66 -5.84 -16.67
N TYR A 62 10.12 -4.92 -15.82
CA TYR A 62 9.26 -4.22 -14.88
C TYR A 62 8.82 -2.89 -15.47
N TYR A 63 7.52 -2.62 -15.34
CA TYR A 63 6.91 -1.32 -15.61
C TYR A 63 6.66 -0.69 -14.25
N LEU A 64 7.37 0.41 -13.95
CA LEU A 64 7.21 1.16 -12.71
C LEU A 64 6.42 2.43 -12.97
N TYR A 65 5.20 2.45 -12.46
CA TYR A 65 4.40 3.64 -12.34
C TYR A 65 4.78 4.33 -11.04
N TYR A 66 5.13 5.61 -11.11
CA TYR A 66 5.55 6.37 -9.94
C TYR A 66 5.13 7.82 -10.08
N ALA A 67 4.99 8.53 -8.96
CA ALA A 67 4.82 9.97 -8.97
C ALA A 67 6.18 10.67 -9.03
N GLY A 68 6.37 11.53 -10.04
CA GLY A 68 7.53 12.41 -10.18
C GLY A 68 7.19 13.85 -9.79
N ALA A 69 8.06 14.49 -8.99
CA ALA A 69 7.95 15.92 -8.70
C ALA A 69 8.81 16.79 -9.62
N ASP A 70 8.24 17.85 -10.17
CA ASP A 70 9.01 18.88 -10.89
C ASP A 70 9.66 19.88 -9.93
N LYS A 71 10.46 20.80 -10.49
CA LYS A 71 11.15 21.86 -9.74
C LYS A 71 10.22 22.81 -8.97
N ASN A 72 8.93 22.86 -9.33
CA ASN A 72 7.92 23.70 -8.68
C ASN A 72 7.11 22.91 -7.64
N GLY A 73 7.44 21.63 -7.41
CA GLY A 73 6.76 20.76 -6.44
C GLY A 73 5.45 20.16 -6.92
N GLY A 74 5.04 20.41 -8.17
CA GLY A 74 3.92 19.70 -8.78
C GLY A 74 4.25 18.22 -8.93
N ARG A 75 3.26 17.32 -8.90
CA ARG A 75 3.48 15.86 -9.00
C ARG A 75 2.57 15.23 -10.04
N ARG A 76 3.11 14.28 -10.82
CA ARG A 76 2.34 13.54 -11.84
C ARG A 76 2.78 12.09 -11.91
N ILE A 77 1.91 11.21 -12.41
CA ILE A 77 2.27 9.83 -12.66
C ILE A 77 3.17 9.75 -13.89
N CYS A 78 4.30 9.08 -13.73
CA CYS A 78 5.33 8.81 -14.71
C CYS A 78 5.49 7.30 -14.87
N LEU A 79 6.09 6.89 -15.98
CA LEU A 79 6.45 5.49 -16.25
C LEU A 79 7.95 5.38 -16.48
N ALA A 80 8.56 4.37 -15.85
CA ALA A 80 9.89 3.90 -16.17
C ALA A 80 9.87 2.38 -16.40
N ILE A 81 10.76 1.88 -17.25
CA ILE A 81 10.87 0.45 -17.57
C ILE A 81 12.30 -0.02 -17.32
N THR A 82 12.47 -1.20 -16.72
CA THR A 82 13.78 -1.84 -16.56
C THR A 82 13.69 -3.33 -16.85
N PRO A 83 14.74 -3.97 -17.40
CA PRO A 83 14.78 -5.42 -17.50
C PRO A 83 14.74 -6.07 -16.11
N VAL A 84 14.02 -7.18 -15.98
CA VAL A 84 13.98 -7.99 -14.75
C VAL A 84 15.37 -8.48 -14.34
N SER A 85 16.24 -8.74 -15.32
CA SER A 85 17.62 -9.17 -15.10
C SER A 85 18.50 -8.11 -14.43
N ASP A 86 18.12 -6.83 -14.49
CA ASP A 86 18.88 -5.74 -13.89
C ASP A 86 17.98 -4.57 -13.48
N VAL A 87 17.52 -4.60 -12.24
CA VAL A 87 16.64 -3.59 -11.63
C VAL A 87 17.29 -2.21 -11.45
N THR A 88 18.54 -2.00 -11.90
CA THR A 88 19.23 -0.70 -11.82
C THR A 88 19.21 0.08 -13.14
N LYS A 89 18.72 -0.52 -14.23
CA LYS A 89 18.81 0.05 -15.60
C LYS A 89 17.48 0.62 -16.09
N TRP A 90 16.94 1.56 -15.32
CA TRP A 90 15.67 2.20 -15.65
C TRP A 90 15.76 3.14 -16.85
N THR A 91 14.90 2.91 -17.84
CA THR A 91 14.57 3.84 -18.91
C THR A 91 13.32 4.61 -18.52
N ARG A 92 13.45 5.92 -18.29
CA ARG A 92 12.30 6.80 -18.00
C ARG A 92 11.58 7.13 -19.31
N LEU A 93 10.27 6.87 -19.35
CA LEU A 93 9.40 7.27 -20.45
C LEU A 93 8.70 8.60 -20.19
N GLY A 94 8.72 9.07 -18.94
CA GLY A 94 8.20 10.38 -18.56
C GLY A 94 6.75 10.36 -18.07
N PRO A 95 6.12 11.54 -17.95
CA PRO A 95 4.73 11.69 -17.53
C PRO A 95 3.77 10.94 -18.43
N LEU A 96 2.79 10.26 -17.84
CA LEU A 96 1.70 9.63 -18.59
C LEU A 96 0.67 10.64 -19.08
N PHE A 97 0.45 11.70 -18.29
CA PHE A 97 -0.44 12.82 -18.58
C PHE A 97 -0.13 13.97 -17.61
N GLU A 98 -0.60 15.16 -17.96
CA GLU A 98 -0.49 16.34 -17.11
C GLU A 98 -1.48 16.32 -15.95
N ARG A 99 -1.21 17.17 -14.95
CA ARG A 99 -2.12 17.41 -13.83
C ARG A 99 -3.44 18.01 -14.28
N GLY A 100 -4.43 17.97 -13.40
CA GLY A 100 -5.73 18.61 -13.66
C GLY A 100 -5.58 20.11 -13.90
N LYS A 101 -6.54 20.66 -14.65
CA LYS A 101 -6.68 22.12 -14.81
C LYS A 101 -6.98 22.79 -13.47
N LYS A 102 -6.89 24.13 -13.44
CA LYS A 102 -7.28 24.92 -12.27
C LYS A 102 -8.70 24.58 -11.80
N GLY A 103 -8.84 24.31 -10.50
CA GLY A 103 -10.08 23.89 -9.85
C GLY A 103 -10.35 22.39 -9.89
N SER A 104 -9.55 21.58 -10.60
CA SER A 104 -9.70 20.13 -10.58
C SER A 104 -9.22 19.53 -9.26
N PHE A 105 -9.78 18.37 -8.90
CA PHE A 105 -9.44 17.64 -7.67
C PHE A 105 -7.96 17.21 -7.59
N ASP A 106 -7.24 17.25 -8.71
CA ASP A 106 -5.84 16.85 -8.90
C ASP A 106 -4.98 17.97 -9.52
N GLU A 107 -5.38 19.24 -9.37
CA GLU A 107 -4.65 20.42 -9.86
C GLU A 107 -3.19 20.44 -9.39
N ASN A 108 -2.97 20.20 -8.09
CA ASN A 108 -1.64 20.28 -7.51
C ASN A 108 -0.85 19.01 -7.79
N TRP A 109 -1.41 17.84 -7.48
CA TRP A 109 -0.73 16.55 -7.57
C TRP A 109 -1.64 15.44 -8.13
N CYS A 110 -1.09 14.60 -9.00
CA CYS A 110 -1.60 13.25 -9.32
C CYS A 110 -0.57 12.21 -8.82
N VAL A 111 -0.93 11.38 -7.83
CA VAL A 111 0.01 10.49 -7.11
C VAL A 111 -0.62 9.12 -6.80
N LEU A 112 0.14 8.24 -6.14
CA LEU A 112 -0.34 6.94 -5.63
C LEU A 112 -1.00 6.07 -6.72
N PRO A 113 -0.25 5.72 -7.78
CA PRO A 113 -0.78 4.92 -8.89
C PRO A 113 -1.20 3.52 -8.40
N CYS A 114 -2.28 3.00 -8.96
CA CYS A 114 -2.69 1.61 -8.85
C CYS A 114 -3.17 1.14 -10.22
N VAL A 115 -2.45 0.18 -10.82
CA VAL A 115 -2.77 -0.35 -12.14
C VAL A 115 -3.38 -1.74 -12.02
N HIS A 116 -4.55 -1.94 -12.62
CA HIS A 116 -5.25 -3.23 -12.62
C HIS A 116 -6.00 -3.44 -13.95
N LYS A 117 -6.15 -4.68 -14.40
CA LYS A 117 -6.94 -4.98 -15.60
C LYS A 117 -8.39 -5.28 -15.23
N ILE A 118 -9.33 -4.55 -15.81
CA ILE A 118 -10.77 -4.72 -15.55
C ILE A 118 -11.50 -4.75 -16.89
N ASN A 119 -12.36 -5.75 -17.10
CA ASN A 119 -13.17 -5.90 -18.31
C ASN A 119 -12.39 -5.75 -19.62
N GLY A 120 -11.15 -6.28 -19.65
CA GLY A 120 -10.29 -6.28 -20.84
C GLY A 120 -9.44 -5.01 -21.03
N LYS A 121 -9.67 -3.93 -20.27
CA LYS A 121 -8.92 -2.66 -20.36
C LYS A 121 -8.03 -2.48 -19.13
N TRP A 122 -6.89 -1.82 -19.29
CA TRP A 122 -6.06 -1.44 -18.15
C TRP A 122 -6.59 -0.17 -17.51
N HIS A 123 -6.73 -0.19 -16.19
CA HIS A 123 -7.18 0.92 -15.37
C HIS A 123 -6.00 1.40 -14.53
N LEU A 124 -5.76 2.71 -14.51
CA LEU A 124 -4.83 3.39 -13.62
C LEU A 124 -5.64 4.30 -12.70
N TYR A 125 -5.73 3.91 -11.44
CA TYR A 125 -6.29 4.72 -10.38
C TYR A 125 -5.19 5.61 -9.80
N PHE A 126 -5.51 6.87 -9.52
CA PHE A 126 -4.55 7.82 -8.95
C PHE A 126 -5.25 8.78 -7.99
N SER A 127 -4.55 9.22 -6.95
CA SER A 127 -5.06 10.22 -6.01
C SER A 127 -4.78 11.63 -6.48
N GLY A 128 -5.77 12.50 -6.38
CA GLY A 128 -5.67 13.92 -6.69
C GLY A 128 -5.55 14.77 -5.43
N GLN A 129 -4.64 15.75 -5.44
CA GLN A 129 -4.63 16.87 -4.50
C GLN A 129 -5.12 18.15 -5.18
N SER A 130 -6.14 18.79 -4.61
CA SER A 130 -6.68 20.06 -5.10
C SER A 130 -5.94 21.26 -4.50
N ALA A 131 -5.95 22.40 -5.20
CA ALA A 131 -5.30 23.62 -4.75
C ALA A 131 -6.19 24.53 -3.88
N ASP A 132 -7.51 24.35 -3.96
CA ASP A 132 -8.48 25.38 -3.61
C ASP A 132 -9.30 25.09 -2.35
N GLN A 133 -9.39 23.83 -1.92
CA GLN A 133 -10.48 23.41 -1.04
C GLN A 133 -10.09 22.72 0.27
N GLY A 134 -8.81 22.47 0.57
CA GLY A 134 -8.42 21.75 1.80
C GLY A 134 -7.02 22.08 2.31
N VAL A 135 -6.78 21.75 3.59
CA VAL A 135 -5.48 21.87 4.26
C VAL A 135 -4.96 20.50 4.65
N GLY A 136 -3.65 20.28 4.48
CA GLY A 136 -3.02 19.00 4.79
C GLY A 136 -3.66 17.82 4.06
N LEU A 137 -4.00 16.77 4.81
CA LEU A 137 -4.57 15.54 4.25
C LEU A 137 -5.95 15.72 3.61
N GLN A 138 -6.72 16.72 4.04
CA GLN A 138 -8.05 17.03 3.50
C GLN A 138 -8.01 17.70 2.12
N ALA A 139 -6.81 18.02 1.61
CA ALA A 139 -6.62 18.50 0.24
C ALA A 139 -6.62 17.36 -0.79
N PHE A 140 -6.47 16.10 -0.37
CA PHE A 140 -6.59 14.96 -1.28
C PHE A 140 -8.06 14.58 -1.46
N ARG A 141 -8.63 14.91 -2.61
CA ARG A 141 -10.10 14.98 -2.76
C ARG A 141 -10.76 13.79 -3.41
N GLY A 142 -9.98 12.94 -4.05
CA GLY A 142 -10.55 11.81 -4.75
C GLY A 142 -9.51 10.94 -5.40
N ILE A 143 -9.97 9.77 -5.81
CA ILE A 143 -9.26 8.88 -6.70
C ILE A 143 -9.88 9.02 -8.10
N GLY A 144 -9.06 9.43 -9.06
CA GLY A 144 -9.40 9.48 -10.48
C GLY A 144 -9.09 8.18 -11.19
N LEU A 145 -9.45 8.12 -12.48
CA LEU A 145 -9.20 6.97 -13.35
C LEU A 145 -8.66 7.43 -14.71
N ALA A 146 -7.62 6.74 -15.17
CA ALA A 146 -7.20 6.73 -16.55
C ALA A 146 -7.23 5.29 -17.10
N VAL A 147 -7.36 5.15 -18.42
CA VAL A 147 -7.45 3.85 -19.09
C VAL A 147 -6.41 3.70 -20.19
N SER A 148 -5.99 2.46 -20.43
CA SER A 148 -5.00 2.10 -21.45
C SER A 148 -5.31 0.74 -22.07
N ASP A 149 -4.88 0.55 -23.31
CA ASP A 149 -4.91 -0.74 -24.00
C ASP A 149 -3.52 -1.42 -24.04
N ASP A 150 -2.43 -0.66 -23.79
CA ASP A 150 -1.04 -1.07 -24.02
C ASP A 150 -0.10 -0.88 -22.81
N LEU A 151 -0.62 -0.44 -21.65
CA LEU A 151 0.13 -0.07 -20.43
C LEU A 151 1.07 1.14 -20.58
N LYS A 152 1.16 1.79 -21.74
CA LYS A 152 2.10 2.90 -21.98
C LYS A 152 1.36 4.20 -22.26
N THR A 153 0.32 4.12 -23.06
CA THR A 153 -0.49 5.25 -23.48
C THR A 153 -1.77 5.27 -22.67
N TRP A 154 -2.02 6.37 -21.96
CA TRP A 154 -3.12 6.49 -21.01
C TRP A 154 -4.01 7.67 -21.37
N SER A 155 -5.32 7.49 -21.24
CA SER A 155 -6.32 8.55 -21.40
C SER A 155 -7.14 8.67 -20.13
N ARG A 156 -7.35 9.90 -19.64
CA ARG A 156 -8.23 10.15 -18.49
C ARG A 156 -9.64 9.67 -18.84
N TYR A 157 -10.25 8.92 -17.92
CA TYR A 157 -11.64 8.48 -18.06
C TYR A 157 -12.61 9.62 -17.78
N SER A 158 -12.28 10.47 -16.80
CA SER A 158 -13.06 11.64 -16.40
C SER A 158 -12.13 12.71 -15.80
N GLU A 159 -12.59 13.96 -15.81
CA GLU A 159 -11.99 15.07 -15.04
C GLU A 159 -12.43 15.04 -13.57
N ASP A 160 -13.51 14.32 -13.25
CA ASP A 160 -14.02 14.14 -11.89
C ASP A 160 -13.46 12.87 -11.24
N PRO A 161 -13.27 12.85 -9.92
CA PRO A 161 -12.90 11.64 -9.21
C PRO A 161 -14.03 10.61 -9.26
N ILE A 162 -13.67 9.33 -9.32
CA ILE A 162 -14.62 8.21 -9.32
C ILE A 162 -14.81 7.59 -7.92
N LEU A 163 -13.98 7.98 -6.96
CA LEU A 163 -14.10 7.57 -5.56
C LEU A 163 -13.68 8.70 -4.64
N LEU A 164 -14.55 9.02 -3.68
CA LEU A 164 -14.36 10.07 -2.67
C LEU A 164 -14.06 9.48 -1.28
N GLY A 165 -13.47 10.31 -0.42
CA GLY A 165 -13.17 10.01 0.98
C GLY A 165 -14.36 10.02 1.93
N ASP A 166 -15.58 9.97 1.42
CA ASP A 166 -16.83 9.99 2.17
C ASP A 166 -17.37 8.58 2.48
N GLY A 167 -18.52 8.51 3.16
CA GLY A 167 -19.22 7.25 3.43
C GLY A 167 -18.77 6.53 4.71
N PHE A 168 -18.08 7.23 5.61
CA PHE A 168 -17.68 6.71 6.92
C PHE A 168 -18.41 7.48 8.03
N PRO A 169 -19.41 6.89 8.72
CA PRO A 169 -20.20 7.59 9.73
C PRO A 169 -19.40 8.18 10.89
N GLU A 170 -18.23 7.62 11.20
CA GLU A 170 -17.31 8.14 12.22
C GLU A 170 -16.64 9.46 11.81
N TRP A 171 -16.54 9.74 10.51
CA TRP A 171 -16.01 10.99 9.96
C TRP A 171 -16.93 11.54 8.86
N PRO A 172 -18.11 12.08 9.23
CA PRO A 172 -19.13 12.50 8.26
C PRO A 172 -18.65 13.62 7.33
N ASP A 173 -17.71 14.46 7.79
CA ASP A 173 -17.17 15.60 7.04
C ASP A 173 -15.84 15.29 6.34
N ASN A 174 -15.34 14.04 6.39
CA ASN A 174 -14.06 13.70 5.81
C ASN A 174 -14.09 13.83 4.28
N LYS A 175 -13.03 14.43 3.76
CA LYS A 175 -12.78 14.57 2.32
C LYS A 175 -11.48 13.88 1.90
N GLY A 176 -10.54 13.77 2.84
CA GLY A 176 -9.21 13.18 2.62
C GLY A 176 -9.26 11.70 2.21
N ILE A 177 -8.69 11.40 1.05
CA ILE A 177 -8.55 10.03 0.52
C ILE A 177 -7.21 9.88 -0.20
N ALA A 178 -6.56 8.73 -0.07
CA ALA A 178 -5.33 8.43 -0.78
C ALA A 178 -5.33 6.97 -1.25
N GLY A 179 -4.66 6.66 -2.36
CA GLY A 179 -4.46 5.31 -2.88
C GLY A 179 -3.34 4.57 -2.15
N GLY A 180 -2.48 3.90 -2.93
CA GLY A 180 -1.28 3.19 -2.47
C GLY A 180 -1.51 1.72 -2.09
N GLY A 181 -2.76 1.28 -1.97
CA GLY A 181 -3.11 -0.14 -1.91
C GLY A 181 -3.46 -0.70 -3.29
N ARG A 182 -3.65 -2.02 -3.36
CA ARG A 182 -3.94 -2.72 -4.62
C ARG A 182 -5.41 -3.12 -4.76
N ILE A 183 -5.78 -3.51 -5.97
CA ILE A 183 -7.05 -4.18 -6.25
C ILE A 183 -6.87 -5.70 -6.18
N LEU A 184 -7.78 -6.38 -5.51
CA LEU A 184 -7.91 -7.84 -5.54
C LEU A 184 -9.11 -8.24 -6.37
N GLU A 185 -8.99 -9.37 -7.06
CA GLU A 185 -10.10 -10.05 -7.70
C GLU A 185 -10.67 -11.12 -6.77
N ILE A 186 -11.96 -11.05 -6.50
CA ILE A 186 -12.66 -12.01 -5.63
C ILE A 186 -13.70 -12.74 -6.48
N PRO A 187 -13.39 -13.95 -6.97
CA PRO A 187 -14.36 -14.75 -7.71
C PRO A 187 -15.60 -15.04 -6.86
N LYS A 188 -16.77 -14.80 -7.44
CA LYS A 188 -18.07 -15.08 -6.82
C LYS A 188 -18.64 -16.36 -7.42
N LYS A 189 -19.48 -17.07 -6.65
CA LYS A 189 -20.11 -18.34 -7.07
C LYS A 189 -20.93 -18.23 -8.36
N ASN A 190 -21.41 -17.03 -8.71
CA ASN A 190 -22.17 -16.75 -9.92
C ASN A 190 -21.28 -16.41 -11.14
N GLY A 191 -19.97 -16.64 -11.07
CA GLY A 191 -19.02 -16.37 -12.15
C GLY A 191 -18.60 -14.90 -12.30
N LYS A 192 -19.17 -13.97 -11.53
CA LYS A 192 -18.72 -12.57 -11.52
C LYS A 192 -17.44 -12.41 -10.70
N ILE A 193 -16.62 -11.44 -11.06
CA ILE A 193 -15.51 -10.98 -10.23
C ILE A 193 -15.98 -9.78 -9.42
N LEU A 194 -15.74 -9.81 -8.10
CA LEU A 194 -15.85 -8.65 -7.23
C LEU A 194 -14.45 -8.07 -7.04
N TYR A 195 -14.22 -6.86 -7.53
CA TYR A 195 -12.97 -6.13 -7.31
C TYR A 195 -12.98 -5.52 -5.91
N ARG A 196 -11.90 -5.65 -5.15
CA ARG A 196 -11.69 -4.99 -3.86
C ARG A 196 -10.49 -4.06 -3.94
N MET A 197 -10.73 -2.76 -3.96
CA MET A 197 -9.68 -1.76 -3.83
C MET A 197 -9.31 -1.58 -2.37
N HIS A 198 -8.02 -1.64 -2.06
CA HIS A 198 -7.47 -1.18 -0.79
C HIS A 198 -6.95 0.24 -0.98
N TYR A 199 -7.39 1.13 -0.12
CA TYR A 199 -6.99 2.53 -0.16
C TYR A 199 -6.90 3.08 1.27
N THR A 200 -6.61 4.36 1.38
CA THR A 200 -6.36 5.06 2.64
C THR A 200 -7.42 6.13 2.84
N LEU A 201 -8.12 6.07 3.97
CA LEU A 201 -8.94 7.17 4.45
C LEU A 201 -8.04 8.14 5.21
N ALA A 202 -7.87 9.37 4.72
CA ALA A 202 -6.94 10.32 5.28
C ALA A 202 -7.67 11.32 6.19
N ASN A 203 -8.10 10.86 7.37
CA ASN A 203 -8.99 11.57 8.28
C ASN A 203 -8.31 12.60 9.19
N GLY A 204 -7.00 12.80 9.07
CA GLY A 204 -6.25 13.76 9.86
C GLY A 204 -6.53 15.20 9.47
N VAL A 205 -6.36 16.09 10.45
CA VAL A 205 -6.56 17.54 10.34
C VAL A 205 -5.35 18.28 10.92
N PRO A 206 -5.06 19.54 10.52
CA PRO A 206 -3.93 20.28 11.07
C PRO A 206 -3.96 20.33 12.60
N ASP A 207 -2.92 19.78 13.24
CA ASP A 207 -2.75 19.74 14.68
C ASP A 207 -1.27 19.52 15.00
N LYS A 208 -0.82 19.84 16.22
CA LYS A 208 0.57 19.59 16.65
C LYS A 208 0.79 18.13 17.08
N THR A 209 -0.28 17.43 17.42
CA THR A 209 -0.29 16.03 17.84
C THR A 209 -0.21 15.14 16.61
N LEU A 210 0.86 14.34 16.49
CA LEU A 210 1.11 13.48 15.33
C LEU A 210 -0.09 12.57 15.02
N GLN A 211 -0.71 11.99 16.04
CA GLN A 211 -1.83 11.06 15.92
C GLN A 211 -3.10 11.73 15.37
N ILE A 212 -3.27 13.03 15.56
CA ILE A 212 -4.38 13.80 14.98
C ILE A 212 -4.00 14.28 13.59
N ASN A 213 -2.79 14.82 13.44
CA ASN A 213 -2.33 15.40 12.18
C ASN A 213 -2.16 14.37 11.06
N GLN A 214 -1.63 13.21 11.42
CA GLN A 214 -1.33 12.14 10.48
C GLN A 214 -2.38 11.02 10.51
N ALA A 215 -3.53 11.23 11.16
CA ALA A 215 -4.58 10.22 11.29
C ALA A 215 -5.01 9.69 9.91
N LYS A 216 -4.77 8.40 9.68
CA LYS A 216 -5.17 7.68 8.46
C LYS A 216 -5.52 6.24 8.79
N GLN A 217 -6.54 5.73 8.11
CA GLN A 217 -7.00 4.35 8.25
C GLN A 217 -6.81 3.61 6.92
N SER A 218 -6.48 2.32 6.98
CA SER A 218 -6.56 1.46 5.81
C SER A 218 -7.99 0.98 5.63
N VAL A 219 -8.53 1.22 4.44
CA VAL A 219 -9.93 1.02 4.12
C VAL A 219 -10.07 0.28 2.78
N ILE A 220 -11.27 -0.22 2.52
CA ILE A 220 -11.61 -0.89 1.26
C ILE A 220 -12.88 -0.32 0.66
N ALA A 221 -13.05 -0.55 -0.64
CA ALA A 221 -14.32 -0.49 -1.34
C ALA A 221 -14.39 -1.63 -2.36
N HIS A 222 -15.60 -2.02 -2.76
CA HIS A 222 -15.83 -3.03 -3.78
C HIS A 222 -16.41 -2.45 -5.06
N SER A 223 -16.17 -3.14 -6.17
CA SER A 223 -16.76 -2.82 -7.46
C SER A 223 -16.98 -4.07 -8.29
N TYR A 224 -17.96 -4.05 -9.18
CA TYR A 224 -18.14 -5.08 -10.22
C TYR A 224 -17.69 -4.59 -11.61
N ASP A 225 -17.50 -3.28 -11.79
CA ASP A 225 -17.22 -2.66 -13.09
C ASP A 225 -15.91 -1.86 -13.12
N GLY A 226 -15.27 -1.66 -11.96
CA GLY A 226 -14.08 -0.82 -11.79
C GLY A 226 -14.35 0.68 -11.80
N LEU A 227 -15.61 1.10 -11.88
CA LEU A 227 -16.04 2.50 -12.00
C LEU A 227 -16.85 2.94 -10.77
N THR A 228 -17.84 2.13 -10.40
CA THR A 228 -18.71 2.39 -9.26
C THR A 228 -18.23 1.59 -8.05
N TRP A 229 -17.90 2.31 -6.98
CA TRP A 229 -17.35 1.73 -5.76
C TRP A 229 -18.36 1.81 -4.61
N PHE A 230 -18.60 0.69 -3.93
CA PHE A 230 -19.58 0.53 -2.85
C PHE A 230 -18.99 -0.25 -1.66
N ASP A 231 -19.77 -0.44 -0.59
CA ASP A 231 -19.37 -1.22 0.59
C ASP A 231 -18.03 -0.77 1.20
N LYS A 232 -17.94 0.55 1.47
CA LYS A 232 -16.74 1.15 2.06
C LYS A 232 -16.58 0.71 3.51
N ARG A 233 -15.38 0.23 3.89
CA ARG A 233 -15.12 -0.28 5.24
C ARG A 233 -13.72 0.06 5.73
N VAL A 234 -13.61 0.34 7.02
CA VAL A 234 -12.31 0.33 7.70
C VAL A 234 -11.91 -1.11 7.97
N VAL A 235 -10.70 -1.49 7.53
CA VAL A 235 -10.18 -2.85 7.71
C VAL A 235 -8.97 -2.88 8.63
N MET A 236 -8.24 -1.77 8.76
CA MET A 236 -7.11 -1.70 9.69
C MET A 236 -6.96 -0.29 10.26
N ARG A 237 -6.74 -0.25 11.57
CA ARG A 237 -6.60 0.96 12.38
C ARG A 237 -5.20 1.04 13.03
N PRO A 238 -4.69 2.24 13.31
CA PRO A 238 -3.56 2.45 14.21
C PRO A 238 -3.76 1.74 15.54
N ARG A 239 -2.67 1.19 16.11
CA ARG A 239 -2.64 0.63 17.46
C ARG A 239 -1.99 1.63 18.39
N ALA A 240 -2.69 2.07 19.43
CA ALA A 240 -2.18 3.08 20.35
C ALA A 240 -0.90 2.61 21.06
N GLU A 241 -0.83 1.31 21.35
CA GLU A 241 0.26 0.62 22.03
C GLU A 241 1.49 0.34 21.14
N ALA A 242 1.39 0.55 19.83
CA ALA A 242 2.47 0.29 18.88
C ALA A 242 3.03 1.61 18.33
N GLU A 243 4.06 2.15 18.99
CA GLU A 243 4.56 3.51 18.75
C GLU A 243 5.08 3.79 17.33
N TYR A 244 5.39 2.77 16.54
CA TYR A 244 5.78 2.91 15.12
C TYR A 244 4.59 3.06 14.16
N GLU A 245 3.35 2.83 14.63
CA GLU A 245 2.13 2.90 13.81
C GLU A 245 0.92 3.50 14.53
N ASN A 246 1.12 4.15 15.68
CA ASN A 246 0.06 4.68 16.54
C ASN A 246 -0.66 5.93 15.98
N ALA A 247 -0.25 6.46 14.83
CA ALA A 247 -0.92 7.57 14.16
C ALA A 247 -1.65 7.13 12.88
N ALA A 248 -1.09 6.24 12.08
CA ALA A 248 -1.72 5.85 10.81
C ALA A 248 -1.29 4.48 10.29
N THR A 249 -2.18 3.87 9.50
CA THR A 249 -1.92 2.67 8.68
C THR A 249 -2.35 2.95 7.23
N ILE A 250 -1.45 2.82 6.27
CA ILE A 250 -1.70 3.24 4.87
C ILE A 250 -1.15 2.25 3.84
N ALA A 251 -1.55 2.41 2.58
CA ALA A 251 -0.99 1.69 1.44
C ALA A 251 -1.01 0.15 1.63
N LEU A 252 -2.12 -0.37 2.14
CA LEU A 252 -2.30 -1.79 2.44
C LEU A 252 -2.26 -2.63 1.15
N ASN A 253 -1.18 -3.39 0.99
CA ASN A 253 -0.92 -4.27 -0.12
C ASN A 253 -1.17 -5.71 0.32
N VAL A 254 -2.22 -6.33 -0.23
CA VAL A 254 -2.72 -7.64 0.20
C VAL A 254 -2.38 -8.72 -0.83
N TRP A 255 -2.06 -9.92 -0.41
CA TRP A 255 -2.00 -11.09 -1.28
C TRP A 255 -2.52 -12.33 -0.57
N LYS A 256 -2.83 -13.36 -1.34
CA LYS A 256 -3.32 -14.63 -0.82
C LYS A 256 -2.23 -15.68 -0.97
N THR A 257 -2.04 -16.49 0.06
CA THR A 257 -1.20 -17.69 0.03
C THR A 257 -2.07 -18.94 0.08
N GLU A 258 -1.47 -20.13 0.05
CA GLU A 258 -2.22 -21.38 0.14
C GLU A 258 -3.03 -21.48 1.45
N LYS A 259 -2.50 -20.91 2.53
CA LYS A 259 -3.07 -21.07 3.87
C LYS A 259 -3.91 -19.87 4.31
N ARG A 260 -3.56 -18.66 3.89
CA ARG A 260 -4.16 -17.43 4.44
C ARG A 260 -3.95 -16.20 3.57
N TRP A 261 -4.46 -15.06 4.02
CA TRP A 261 -4.12 -13.76 3.47
C TRP A 261 -2.95 -13.14 4.22
N ARG A 262 -2.13 -12.40 3.49
CA ARG A 262 -1.03 -11.62 4.02
C ARG A 262 -1.12 -10.19 3.49
N ALA A 263 -0.57 -9.26 4.26
CA ALA A 263 -0.47 -7.87 3.85
C ALA A 263 0.81 -7.21 4.32
N ILE A 264 1.23 -6.20 3.55
CA ILE A 264 2.30 -5.28 3.85
C ILE A 264 1.75 -3.86 3.73
N TYR A 265 2.12 -2.98 4.65
CA TYR A 265 1.59 -1.61 4.71
C TYR A 265 2.62 -0.67 5.34
N ALA A 266 2.40 0.64 5.23
CA ALA A 266 3.21 1.61 5.94
C ALA A 266 2.48 2.12 7.18
N GLY A 267 3.15 2.04 8.33
CA GLY A 267 2.72 2.59 9.62
C GLY A 267 3.47 3.88 9.92
N ILE A 268 2.78 4.87 10.46
CA ILE A 268 3.41 6.08 11.02
C ILE A 268 3.03 6.21 12.50
N GLY A 269 4.00 6.56 13.31
CA GLY A 269 3.82 6.76 14.73
C GLY A 269 4.96 7.54 15.39
N THR A 270 4.84 7.73 16.69
CA THR A 270 5.75 8.54 17.51
C THR A 270 7.18 8.01 17.60
N GLN A 271 7.42 6.71 17.41
CA GLN A 271 8.75 6.12 17.53
C GLN A 271 9.73 6.72 16.50
N PHE A 272 9.29 6.87 15.26
CA PHE A 272 10.13 7.41 14.18
C PHE A 272 9.72 8.83 13.76
N GLY A 273 8.48 9.25 14.04
CA GLY A 273 7.89 10.47 13.47
C GLY A 273 7.74 10.42 11.94
N ALA A 274 7.93 9.24 11.36
CA ALA A 274 7.97 8.95 9.93
C ALA A 274 7.43 7.54 9.68
N TYR A 275 7.30 7.17 8.41
CA TYR A 275 6.80 5.86 8.03
C TYR A 275 7.82 4.74 8.20
N SER A 276 7.32 3.59 8.64
CA SER A 276 8.01 2.30 8.63
C SER A 276 7.11 1.24 8.00
N ILE A 277 7.69 0.20 7.39
CA ILE A 277 6.89 -0.85 6.75
C ILE A 277 6.62 -1.99 7.74
N CYS A 278 5.35 -2.36 7.82
CA CYS A 278 4.80 -3.36 8.72
C CYS A 278 4.06 -4.45 7.93
N GLU A 279 3.84 -5.59 8.55
CA GLU A 279 3.07 -6.69 7.98
C GLU A 279 1.85 -7.08 8.83
N ALA A 280 0.94 -7.81 8.21
CA ALA A 280 -0.23 -8.37 8.85
C ALA A 280 -0.63 -9.68 8.15
N VAL A 281 -1.42 -10.49 8.85
CA VAL A 281 -1.99 -11.73 8.33
C VAL A 281 -3.48 -11.78 8.62
N SER A 282 -4.24 -12.51 7.80
CA SER A 282 -5.69 -12.58 7.93
C SER A 282 -6.22 -13.89 7.37
N ASP A 283 -7.35 -14.36 7.88
CA ASP A 283 -8.00 -15.57 7.37
C ASP A 283 -9.05 -15.22 6.29
N ASP A 284 -9.55 -13.99 6.28
CA ASP A 284 -10.60 -13.50 5.35
C ASP A 284 -10.19 -12.30 4.48
N GLY A 285 -8.98 -11.76 4.72
CA GLY A 285 -8.45 -10.57 4.05
C GLY A 285 -9.15 -9.27 4.47
N LEU A 286 -9.86 -9.27 5.60
CA LEU A 286 -10.60 -8.12 6.14
C LEU A 286 -10.22 -7.83 7.59
N VAL A 287 -10.05 -8.88 8.41
CA VAL A 287 -9.65 -8.78 9.81
C VAL A 287 -8.19 -9.20 9.95
N TRP A 288 -7.36 -8.29 10.45
CA TRP A 288 -5.90 -8.42 10.39
C TRP A 288 -5.28 -8.65 11.77
N ASP A 289 -4.58 -9.78 11.91
CA ASP A 289 -3.65 -10.04 13.01
C ASP A 289 -2.27 -9.46 12.69
N ARG A 290 -1.68 -8.82 13.69
CA ARG A 290 -0.40 -8.09 13.64
C ARG A 290 0.53 -8.47 14.79
N GLY A 291 0.27 -9.59 15.48
CA GLY A 291 1.03 -9.99 16.65
C GLY A 291 1.05 -8.93 17.76
N LYS A 292 2.02 -9.07 18.68
CA LYS A 292 2.30 -8.07 19.72
C LYS A 292 3.06 -6.87 19.12
N PRO A 293 3.03 -5.68 19.77
CA PRO A 293 3.85 -4.55 19.35
C PRO A 293 5.32 -4.94 19.15
N GLY A 294 5.88 -4.57 18.01
CA GLY A 294 7.22 -4.91 17.54
C GLY A 294 7.30 -6.14 16.64
N GLU A 295 6.43 -7.14 16.81
CA GLU A 295 6.52 -8.40 16.05
C GLU A 295 6.23 -8.22 14.56
N ASN A 296 5.45 -7.20 14.19
CA ASN A 296 5.05 -6.96 12.81
C ASN A 296 5.85 -5.88 12.07
N LEU A 297 6.89 -5.31 12.70
CA LEU A 297 7.76 -4.33 12.07
C LEU A 297 8.70 -5.04 11.08
N ALA A 298 8.32 -5.03 9.80
CA ALA A 298 8.92 -5.88 8.79
C ALA A 298 10.16 -5.26 8.13
N LEU A 299 10.12 -3.95 7.88
CA LEU A 299 11.22 -3.22 7.26
C LEU A 299 11.26 -1.80 7.86
N PRO A 300 11.98 -1.59 8.99
CA PRO A 300 12.14 -0.27 9.58
C PRO A 300 13.24 0.55 8.86
N PRO A 301 13.28 1.89 9.03
CA PRO A 301 14.41 2.72 8.62
C PRO A 301 15.73 2.24 9.25
N VAL A 302 16.83 2.26 8.49
CA VAL A 302 18.14 1.78 8.97
C VAL A 302 19.31 2.60 8.42
N GLY A 303 20.42 2.61 9.16
CA GLY A 303 21.68 3.25 8.74
C GLY A 303 21.60 4.78 8.68
N ASP A 304 22.47 5.38 7.88
CA ASP A 304 22.62 6.83 7.68
C ASP A 304 22.38 7.28 6.22
N GLY A 305 22.00 6.34 5.34
CA GLY A 305 21.81 6.55 3.92
C GLY A 305 20.41 7.02 3.49
N TRP A 306 20.04 6.66 2.26
CA TRP A 306 18.84 7.13 1.55
C TRP A 306 17.52 6.84 2.26
N GLU A 307 17.44 5.77 3.05
CA GLU A 307 16.23 5.33 3.78
C GLU A 307 16.37 5.42 5.32
N SER A 308 17.38 6.15 5.82
CA SER A 308 17.72 6.23 7.25
C SER A 308 16.62 6.76 8.17
N LYS A 309 15.61 7.44 7.64
CA LYS A 309 14.52 8.05 8.40
C LYS A 309 13.16 7.44 8.07
N MET A 310 13.00 6.82 6.91
CA MET A 310 11.71 6.41 6.40
C MET A 310 11.81 5.26 5.40
N THR A 311 10.89 4.32 5.52
CA THR A 311 10.59 3.30 4.51
C THR A 311 9.08 3.27 4.32
N GLU A 312 8.57 3.46 3.10
CA GLU A 312 7.13 3.63 2.89
C GLU A 312 6.64 3.25 1.49
N TYR A 313 5.32 3.41 1.29
CA TYR A 313 4.62 3.12 0.04
C TYR A 313 5.02 1.76 -0.56
N PRO A 314 4.85 0.66 0.20
CA PRO A 314 5.22 -0.65 -0.28
C PRO A 314 4.38 -1.04 -1.50
N ASN A 315 5.02 -1.63 -2.50
CA ASN A 315 4.37 -2.36 -3.56
C ASN A 315 5.05 -3.72 -3.71
N VAL A 316 4.30 -4.79 -3.43
CA VAL A 316 4.83 -6.17 -3.47
C VAL A 316 4.35 -6.92 -4.72
N LEU A 317 5.27 -7.57 -5.40
CA LEU A 317 5.03 -8.51 -6.49
C LEU A 317 5.37 -9.93 -6.03
N GLU A 318 4.59 -10.89 -6.47
CA GLU A 318 4.93 -12.31 -6.37
C GLU A 318 5.50 -12.76 -7.72
N GLU A 319 6.70 -13.33 -7.72
CA GLU A 319 7.39 -13.78 -8.92
C GLU A 319 8.40 -14.89 -8.63
N ASN A 320 8.44 -15.91 -9.48
CA ASN A 320 9.41 -17.01 -9.40
C ASN A 320 9.52 -17.66 -8.00
N GLY A 321 8.38 -17.81 -7.31
CA GLY A 321 8.33 -18.38 -5.95
C GLY A 321 8.87 -17.46 -4.85
N LYS A 322 9.09 -16.17 -5.15
CA LYS A 322 9.58 -15.15 -4.22
C LYS A 322 8.67 -13.93 -4.21
N LEU A 323 8.88 -13.08 -3.22
CA LEU A 323 8.31 -11.74 -3.17
C LEU A 323 9.37 -10.70 -3.51
N ARG A 324 8.98 -9.71 -4.29
CA ARG A 324 9.74 -8.48 -4.52
C ARG A 324 8.96 -7.30 -4.01
N LEU A 325 9.60 -6.46 -3.21
CA LEU A 325 9.08 -5.20 -2.71
C LEU A 325 9.75 -4.04 -3.45
N PHE A 326 8.96 -3.05 -3.85
CA PHE A 326 9.41 -1.70 -4.20
C PHE A 326 8.90 -0.73 -3.12
N TYR A 327 9.74 0.20 -2.68
CA TYR A 327 9.39 1.13 -1.61
C TYR A 327 10.17 2.45 -1.72
N CYS A 328 9.64 3.51 -1.12
CA CYS A 328 10.30 4.81 -1.03
C CYS A 328 11.20 4.91 0.21
N GLY A 329 12.27 5.67 0.05
CA GLY A 329 13.13 6.12 1.16
C GLY A 329 12.68 7.47 1.72
N ASN A 330 13.64 8.21 2.27
CA ASN A 330 13.42 9.47 2.97
C ASN A 330 12.66 10.52 2.15
N GLY A 331 11.82 11.28 2.85
CA GLY A 331 11.22 12.51 2.35
C GLY A 331 10.17 12.31 1.27
N TYR A 332 9.36 11.25 1.37
CA TYR A 332 8.33 10.97 0.37
C TYR A 332 8.92 10.75 -1.02
N GLY A 333 9.99 9.95 -1.09
CA GLY A 333 10.70 9.63 -2.33
C GLY A 333 11.72 10.69 -2.77
N ALA A 334 12.05 11.68 -1.93
CA ALA A 334 13.11 12.66 -2.22
C ALA A 334 14.50 12.03 -2.35
N THR A 335 14.68 10.83 -1.84
CA THR A 335 15.90 10.02 -1.98
C THR A 335 15.73 8.83 -2.94
N GLY A 336 14.56 8.70 -3.56
CA GLY A 336 14.27 7.69 -4.56
C GLY A 336 13.52 6.46 -4.06
N ILE A 337 13.52 5.44 -4.92
CA ILE A 337 12.85 4.15 -4.76
C ILE A 337 13.92 3.06 -4.67
N GLY A 338 13.75 2.15 -3.71
CA GLY A 338 14.55 0.95 -3.54
C GLY A 338 13.74 -0.32 -3.75
N THR A 339 14.41 -1.47 -3.67
CA THR A 339 13.80 -2.79 -3.73
C THR A 339 14.36 -3.73 -2.67
N ALA A 340 13.54 -4.69 -2.25
CA ALA A 340 13.92 -5.79 -1.39
C ALA A 340 13.26 -7.08 -1.88
N THR A 341 13.80 -8.23 -1.49
CA THR A 341 13.22 -9.54 -1.81
C THR A 341 13.03 -10.38 -0.57
N ALA A 342 12.06 -11.28 -0.58
CA ALA A 342 11.87 -12.28 0.46
C ALA A 342 11.39 -13.60 -0.14
N GLU A 343 11.65 -14.71 0.54
CA GLU A 343 10.99 -15.99 0.25
C GLU A 343 9.52 -15.91 0.64
N ILE A 344 8.64 -16.58 -0.10
CA ILE A 344 7.21 -16.62 0.25
C ILE A 344 7.03 -17.33 1.60
N LEU A 345 6.24 -16.71 2.48
CA LEU A 345 5.78 -17.37 3.69
C LEU A 345 4.41 -18.01 3.48
N ASP A 346 4.37 -19.31 3.73
CA ASP A 346 3.20 -20.20 3.77
C ASP A 346 2.61 -20.63 2.43
#